data_AF-A0AAW5S7F6-F1
#
_entry.id   AF-A0AAW5S7F6-F1
#
_cell.length_a   1.000
_cell.length_b   1.000
_cell.length_c   1.000
_cell.angle_alpha   90.00
_cell.angle_beta   90.00
_cell.angle_gamma   90.00
#
_symmetry.space_group_name_H-M   'P 1'
#
loop_
_entity.id
_entity.type
_entity.pdbx_description
1 polymer ?
#
loop_
_entity_poly.entity_id
_entity_poly.type
_entity_poly.pdbx_seq_one_letter_code
_entity_poly.pdbx_strand_id
1 'polypeptide(L)'
;MLVSKVRSLRDFQGVSLVLPIELGGVDALLDDPVFFAPFAAYFDARIGRPSIPMETYLRLMFLKFRYRLGYEVLCREVADSISWQRFCRIPLGTRVPHPTTLMKITSRCGDETVAGLNEALLAKATAGKLLRTDKVRADTTVVEADVGYPTDSGLLAKAVGSLCRSMARIKTLGGATRTPARDRRRSAGRRARAIASKLRLRGAQQRDQAQAAVHRITAELADIAQAAVGEAAAVLRNARRALHTATGSRRGRLAQATNHLDTMMQRTQRVVAQSRSRLAGVMPESATRVVSLHDVDARPIRKGRLGKPVEFGYKAQVVDNADGVILDHTVELGNPTDAPQLAPAIQRIARRTGRPPRAVTADRGYGQASVERDLHELGVASVAIPRMSQPGAARREFEHRRAFRDKVKWRTGSEGRINHLKRSYGWNRTELTGINGARTWCGHGVFAHNLVKISALAA
;
A
#
# COMPACT_ATOMS: atom_id res chain seq x y z
N MET A 1 64.07 -15.39 22.14
CA MET A 1 63.22 -14.22 21.85
C MET A 1 62.29 -14.59 20.71
N LEU A 2 61.00 -14.23 20.82
CA LEU A 2 59.88 -14.50 19.91
C LEU A 2 59.31 -15.93 19.86
N VAL A 3 58.37 -16.18 20.78
CA VAL A 3 57.21 -17.06 20.56
C VAL A 3 56.21 -16.28 19.69
N SER A 4 56.02 -16.68 18.43
CA SER A 4 54.98 -16.12 17.57
C SER A 4 53.66 -16.86 17.80
N LYS A 5 52.67 -16.11 18.33
CA LYS A 5 51.28 -16.51 18.50
C LYS A 5 50.65 -16.82 17.13
N VAL A 6 50.49 -18.10 16.81
CA VAL A 6 49.48 -18.55 15.86
C VAL A 6 48.12 -18.34 16.52
N ARG A 7 47.40 -17.27 16.14
CA ARG A 7 45.99 -17.13 16.50
C ARG A 7 45.21 -18.24 15.78
N SER A 8 44.63 -19.11 16.59
CA SER A 8 43.77 -20.23 16.20
C SER A 8 42.60 -19.77 15.30
N LEU A 9 42.37 -20.52 14.22
CA LEU A 9 41.18 -20.43 13.35
C LEU A 9 39.84 -20.67 14.09
N ARG A 10 39.85 -21.07 15.37
CA ARG A 10 38.63 -21.20 16.19
C ARG A 10 38.05 -19.86 16.62
N ASP A 11 38.86 -18.79 16.70
CA ASP A 11 38.37 -17.45 17.08
C ASP A 11 37.54 -16.80 15.96
N PHE A 12 37.65 -17.29 14.72
CA PHE A 12 36.81 -16.87 13.59
C PHE A 12 35.50 -17.66 13.44
N GLN A 13 35.34 -18.79 14.14
CA GLN A 13 34.13 -19.61 14.08
C GLN A 13 32.98 -19.10 14.99
N GLY A 14 33.25 -18.16 15.90
CA GLY A 14 32.25 -17.64 16.83
C GLY A 14 31.46 -16.41 16.34
N VAL A 15 31.98 -15.63 15.39
CA VAL A 15 31.44 -14.29 15.10
C VAL A 15 30.48 -14.28 13.90
N SER A 16 30.61 -15.20 12.93
CA SER A 16 29.77 -15.22 11.71
C SER A 16 28.45 -15.99 11.87
N LEU A 17 28.29 -16.79 12.93
CA LEU A 17 27.10 -17.62 13.12
C LEU A 17 26.05 -16.97 14.02
N VAL A 18 26.41 -16.02 14.89
CA VAL A 18 25.49 -15.40 15.83
C VAL A 18 24.61 -14.38 15.10
N LEU A 19 23.29 -14.50 15.26
CA LEU A 19 22.37 -13.50 14.73
C LEU A 19 22.61 -12.16 15.45
N PRO A 20 22.64 -11.02 14.74
CA PRO A 20 22.61 -9.71 15.38
C PRO A 20 21.49 -9.63 16.40
N ILE A 21 21.71 -8.95 17.54
CA ILE A 21 20.77 -8.91 18.68
C ILE A 21 19.33 -8.64 18.25
N GLU A 22 19.12 -7.66 17.36
CA GLU A 22 17.79 -7.35 16.82
C GLU A 22 17.16 -8.56 16.08
N LEU A 23 17.92 -9.20 15.18
CA LEU A 23 17.45 -10.38 14.44
C LEU A 23 17.24 -11.57 15.37
N GLY A 24 18.06 -11.75 16.41
CA GLY A 24 17.87 -12.81 17.41
C GLY A 24 16.57 -12.61 18.21
N GLY A 25 16.27 -11.37 18.64
CA GLY A 25 15.02 -11.06 19.32
C GLY A 25 13.78 -11.27 18.43
N VAL A 26 13.89 -10.93 17.14
CA VAL A 26 12.83 -11.19 16.16
C VAL A 26 12.71 -12.69 15.83
N ASP A 27 13.82 -13.42 15.75
CA ASP A 27 13.88 -14.88 15.53
C ASP A 27 13.07 -15.59 16.62
N ALA A 28 13.32 -15.25 17.89
CA ALA A 28 12.64 -15.83 19.04
C ALA A 28 11.14 -15.53 19.07
N LEU A 29 10.70 -14.35 18.59
CA LEU A 29 9.28 -14.07 18.44
C LEU A 29 8.65 -14.93 17.35
N LEU A 30 9.29 -15.01 16.18
CA LEU A 30 8.79 -15.70 14.99
C LEU A 30 8.85 -17.24 15.08
N ASP A 31 9.50 -17.81 16.08
CA ASP A 31 9.50 -19.26 16.34
C ASP A 31 8.14 -19.81 16.80
N ASP A 32 7.17 -18.94 17.05
CA ASP A 32 5.83 -19.33 17.42
C ASP A 32 4.96 -19.69 16.20
N PRO A 33 4.42 -20.92 16.13
CA PRO A 33 3.61 -21.36 15.00
C PRO A 33 2.31 -20.56 14.81
N VAL A 34 1.88 -19.77 15.81
CA VAL A 34 0.72 -18.87 15.68
C VAL A 34 0.85 -17.93 14.48
N PHE A 35 2.07 -17.55 14.08
CA PHE A 35 2.30 -16.67 12.93
C PHE A 35 2.13 -17.37 11.59
N PHE A 36 2.07 -18.71 11.56
CA PHE A 36 1.93 -19.47 10.32
C PHE A 36 0.49 -19.93 10.09
N ALA A 37 -0.31 -20.02 11.15
CA ALA A 37 -1.72 -20.41 11.08
C ALA A 37 -2.55 -19.57 10.07
N PRO A 38 -2.39 -18.23 9.97
CA PRO A 38 -3.14 -17.43 9.00
C PRO A 38 -2.93 -17.83 7.54
N PHE A 39 -1.79 -18.46 7.21
CA PHE A 39 -1.48 -18.87 5.85
C PHE A 39 -2.12 -20.21 5.45
N ALA A 40 -2.47 -21.06 6.41
CA ALA A 40 -2.88 -22.44 6.15
C ALA A 40 -4.08 -22.54 5.20
N ALA A 41 -5.04 -21.63 5.31
CA ALA A 41 -6.25 -21.60 4.47
C ALA A 41 -5.97 -21.41 2.96
N TYR A 42 -4.77 -20.95 2.59
CA TYR A 42 -4.40 -20.65 1.19
C TYR A 42 -3.62 -21.76 0.49
N PHE A 43 -3.32 -22.85 1.19
CA PHE A 43 -2.52 -23.95 0.67
C PHE A 43 -3.16 -25.29 1.02
N ASP A 44 -3.43 -26.10 -0.01
CA ASP A 44 -3.86 -27.48 0.17
C ASP A 44 -2.65 -28.38 0.45
N ALA A 45 -2.76 -29.25 1.45
CA ALA A 45 -1.67 -30.13 1.84
C ALA A 45 -1.40 -31.27 0.83
N ARG A 46 -2.38 -31.61 -0.01
CA ARG A 46 -2.36 -32.80 -0.90
C ARG A 46 -2.40 -32.43 -2.39
N ILE A 47 -3.04 -31.32 -2.74
CA ILE A 47 -3.31 -30.96 -4.14
C ILE A 47 -2.51 -29.73 -4.57
N GLY A 48 -1.76 -29.88 -5.66
CA GLY A 48 -1.04 -28.79 -6.32
C GLY A 48 0.46 -28.83 -6.07
N ARG A 49 1.17 -27.81 -6.61
CA ARG A 49 2.62 -27.69 -6.42
C ARG A 49 2.90 -27.19 -4.99
N PRO A 50 3.74 -27.89 -4.20
CA PRO A 50 4.13 -27.43 -2.87
C PRO A 50 4.71 -26.02 -2.88
N SER A 51 4.38 -25.24 -1.86
CA SER A 51 4.97 -23.92 -1.62
C SER A 51 6.30 -24.04 -0.85
N ILE A 52 7.01 -22.93 -0.71
CA ILE A 52 8.09 -22.83 0.29
C ILE A 52 7.48 -22.82 1.71
N PRO A 53 8.25 -23.12 2.77
CA PRO A 53 7.78 -22.96 4.14
C PRO A 53 7.30 -21.53 4.41
N MET A 54 6.14 -21.38 5.06
CA MET A 54 5.59 -20.05 5.40
C MET A 54 6.45 -19.30 6.41
N GLU A 55 7.16 -20.03 7.26
CA GLU A 55 8.20 -19.47 8.12
C GLU A 55 9.28 -18.75 7.29
N THR A 56 9.84 -19.43 6.29
CA THR A 56 10.83 -18.83 5.37
C THR A 56 10.25 -17.61 4.65
N TYR A 57 9.02 -17.69 4.15
CA TYR A 57 8.35 -16.54 3.53
C TYR A 57 8.26 -15.35 4.50
N LEU A 58 7.73 -15.56 5.70
CA LEU A 58 7.49 -14.48 6.65
C LEU A 58 8.78 -13.79 7.09
N ARG A 59 9.85 -14.58 7.30
CA ARG A 59 11.19 -14.07 7.65
C ARG A 59 11.82 -13.28 6.49
N LEU A 60 11.67 -13.74 5.25
CA LEU A 60 12.06 -12.97 4.07
C LEU A 60 11.28 -11.65 3.96
N MET A 61 9.97 -11.68 4.22
CA MET A 61 9.16 -10.46 4.23
C MET A 61 9.54 -9.50 5.36
N PHE A 62 9.91 -10.01 6.54
CA PHE A 62 10.48 -9.17 7.60
C PHE A 62 11.73 -8.43 7.11
N LEU A 63 12.71 -9.15 6.55
CA LEU A 63 13.93 -8.53 6.00
C LEU A 63 13.60 -7.50 4.90
N LYS A 64 12.66 -7.83 4.00
CA LYS A 64 12.21 -6.93 2.93
C LYS A 64 11.78 -5.57 3.51
N PHE A 65 10.88 -5.58 4.49
CA PHE A 65 10.32 -4.36 5.04
C PHE A 65 11.28 -3.66 6.00
N ARG A 66 12.03 -4.41 6.81
CA ARG A 66 13.01 -3.88 7.77
C ARG A 66 14.18 -3.16 7.09
N TYR A 67 14.63 -3.67 5.94
CA TYR A 67 15.77 -3.15 5.19
C TYR A 67 15.39 -2.48 3.86
N ARG A 68 14.08 -2.27 3.61
CA ARG A 68 13.59 -1.55 2.42
C ARG A 68 14.01 -2.17 1.08
N LEU A 69 14.07 -3.51 1.00
CA LEU A 69 14.58 -4.21 -0.19
C LEU A 69 13.48 -4.51 -1.21
N GLY A 70 13.84 -4.51 -2.49
CA GLY A 70 13.03 -5.12 -3.56
C GLY A 70 13.10 -6.66 -3.48
N TYR A 71 12.17 -7.38 -4.11
CA TYR A 71 12.15 -8.86 -4.06
C TYR A 71 13.43 -9.48 -4.65
N GLU A 72 13.93 -8.96 -5.77
CA GLU A 72 15.15 -9.48 -6.42
C GLU A 72 16.39 -9.24 -5.57
N VAL A 73 16.54 -8.01 -5.05
CA VAL A 73 17.63 -7.64 -4.15
C VAL A 73 17.58 -8.49 -2.88
N LEU A 74 16.42 -8.61 -2.24
CA LEU A 74 16.24 -9.46 -1.06
C LEU A 74 16.75 -10.88 -1.27
N CYS A 75 16.31 -11.55 -2.34
CA CYS A 75 16.73 -12.92 -2.62
C CYS A 75 18.24 -13.03 -2.87
N ARG A 76 18.85 -12.03 -3.53
CA ARG A 76 20.29 -11.97 -3.76
C ARG A 76 21.07 -11.78 -2.45
N GLU A 77 20.72 -10.76 -1.67
CA GLU A 77 21.41 -10.47 -0.39
C GLU A 77 21.28 -11.64 0.60
N VAL A 78 20.13 -12.33 0.62
CA VAL A 78 19.96 -13.55 1.43
C VAL A 78 20.83 -14.68 0.90
N ALA A 79 20.96 -14.86 -0.42
CA ALA A 79 21.83 -15.88 -0.98
C ALA A 79 23.31 -15.67 -0.62
N ASP A 80 23.72 -14.41 -0.46
CA ASP A 80 25.10 -14.05 -0.13
C ASP A 80 25.39 -14.01 1.40
N SER A 81 24.35 -14.04 2.25
CA SER A 81 24.47 -13.90 3.71
C SER A 81 24.06 -15.17 4.47
N ILE A 82 25.04 -15.87 5.05
CA ILE A 82 24.82 -17.04 5.92
C ILE A 82 23.91 -16.71 7.09
N SER A 83 24.09 -15.54 7.73
CA SER A 83 23.27 -15.12 8.87
C SER A 83 21.81 -14.88 8.46
N TRP A 84 21.56 -14.36 7.25
CA TRP A 84 20.19 -14.17 6.76
C TRP A 84 19.56 -15.49 6.31
N GLN A 85 20.32 -16.42 5.72
CA GLN A 85 19.81 -17.76 5.44
C GLN A 85 19.40 -18.48 6.72
N ARG A 86 20.24 -18.41 7.76
CA ARG A 86 19.92 -18.94 9.10
C ARG A 86 18.65 -18.31 9.66
N PHE A 87 18.56 -16.98 9.63
CA PHE A 87 17.37 -16.25 10.09
C PHE A 87 16.12 -16.64 9.31
N CYS A 88 16.23 -16.91 8.00
CA CYS A 88 15.12 -17.31 7.14
C CYS A 88 14.83 -18.82 7.13
N ARG A 89 15.50 -19.62 7.97
CA ARG A 89 15.41 -21.10 7.98
C ARG A 89 15.69 -21.74 6.61
N ILE A 90 16.65 -21.19 5.87
CA ILE A 90 17.11 -21.73 4.60
C ILE A 90 18.38 -22.56 4.88
N PRO A 91 18.37 -23.89 4.67
CA PRO A 91 19.55 -24.71 4.90
C PRO A 91 20.70 -24.32 3.95
N LEU A 92 21.92 -24.39 4.46
CA LEU A 92 23.12 -24.09 3.67
C LEU A 92 23.22 -25.03 2.46
N GLY A 93 23.63 -24.49 1.32
CA GLY A 93 23.71 -25.22 0.05
C GLY A 93 22.36 -25.40 -0.67
N THR A 94 21.25 -24.93 -0.09
CA THR A 94 19.95 -24.92 -0.78
C THR A 94 19.72 -23.60 -1.50
N ARG A 95 18.90 -23.64 -2.56
CA ARG A 95 18.59 -22.45 -3.35
C ARG A 95 17.59 -21.56 -2.61
N VAL A 96 17.94 -20.29 -2.42
CA VAL A 96 17.03 -19.26 -1.89
C VAL A 96 15.78 -19.16 -2.79
N PRO A 97 14.57 -18.97 -2.22
CA PRO A 97 13.35 -18.85 -3.01
C PRO A 97 13.43 -17.79 -4.11
N HIS A 98 12.91 -18.10 -5.28
CA HIS A 98 12.89 -17.15 -6.39
C HIS A 98 11.97 -15.95 -6.08
N PRO A 99 12.33 -14.69 -6.45
CA PRO A 99 11.54 -13.49 -6.18
C PRO A 99 10.05 -13.60 -6.54
N THR A 100 9.74 -14.18 -7.69
CA THR A 100 8.36 -14.38 -8.16
C THR A 100 7.53 -15.33 -7.29
N THR A 101 8.18 -16.21 -6.52
CA THR A 101 7.51 -17.06 -5.52
C THR A 101 6.97 -16.21 -4.39
N LEU A 102 7.78 -15.28 -3.87
CA LEU A 102 7.38 -14.35 -2.81
C LEU A 102 6.23 -13.47 -3.29
N MET A 103 6.36 -12.88 -4.48
CA MET A 103 5.29 -12.05 -5.08
C MET A 103 3.96 -12.81 -5.18
N LYS A 104 3.99 -14.07 -5.62
CA LYS A 104 2.79 -14.91 -5.75
C LYS A 104 2.17 -15.23 -4.39
N ILE A 105 2.97 -15.50 -3.36
CA ILE A 105 2.47 -15.75 -2.00
C ILE A 105 1.85 -14.48 -1.43
N THR A 106 2.52 -13.33 -1.54
CA THR A 106 1.99 -12.03 -1.09
C THR A 106 0.66 -11.71 -1.76
N SER A 107 0.54 -11.88 -3.08
CA SER A 107 -0.72 -11.67 -3.79
C SER A 107 -1.80 -12.70 -3.46
N ARG A 108 -1.43 -13.93 -3.10
CA ARG A 108 -2.38 -15.00 -2.76
C ARG A 108 -2.98 -14.80 -1.37
N CYS A 109 -2.15 -14.51 -0.37
CA CYS A 109 -2.55 -14.43 1.03
C CYS A 109 -3.17 -13.07 1.39
N GLY A 110 -2.72 -11.99 0.74
CA GLY A 110 -3.39 -10.70 0.80
C GLY A 110 -3.47 -10.07 2.19
N ASP A 111 -4.42 -9.14 2.34
CA ASP A 111 -4.55 -8.27 3.49
C ASP A 111 -5.13 -8.95 4.72
N GLU A 112 -6.09 -9.86 4.55
CA GLU A 112 -6.68 -10.61 5.67
C GLU A 112 -5.63 -11.43 6.43
N THR A 113 -4.74 -12.13 5.72
CA THR A 113 -3.64 -12.88 6.34
C THR A 113 -2.72 -11.97 7.13
N VAL A 114 -2.35 -10.83 6.55
CA VAL A 114 -1.42 -9.88 7.18
C VAL A 114 -2.07 -9.15 8.35
N ALA A 115 -3.38 -8.91 8.32
CA ALA A 115 -4.13 -8.44 9.47
C ALA A 115 -4.05 -9.50 10.60
N GLY A 116 -4.30 -10.77 10.29
CA GLY A 116 -4.17 -11.88 11.24
C GLY A 116 -2.77 -11.98 11.88
N LEU A 117 -1.71 -11.72 11.13
CA LEU A 117 -0.34 -11.64 11.66
C LEU A 117 -0.16 -10.52 12.68
N ASN A 118 -0.68 -9.33 12.39
CA ASN A 118 -0.61 -8.20 13.30
C ASN A 118 -1.47 -8.45 14.56
N GLU A 119 -2.64 -9.07 14.42
CA GLU A 119 -3.47 -9.51 15.55
C GLU A 119 -2.72 -10.49 16.45
N ALA A 120 -2.12 -11.54 15.87
CA ALA A 120 -1.36 -12.54 16.62
C ALA A 120 -0.18 -11.92 17.38
N LEU A 121 0.54 -10.98 16.75
CA LEU A 121 1.67 -10.30 17.39
C LEU A 121 1.23 -9.43 18.57
N LEU A 122 0.16 -8.65 18.41
CA LEU A 122 -0.37 -7.82 19.48
C LEU A 122 -0.96 -8.67 20.61
N ALA A 123 -1.65 -9.76 20.29
CA ALA A 123 -2.16 -10.70 21.29
C ALA A 123 -1.03 -11.31 22.13
N LYS A 124 0.06 -11.74 21.48
CA LYS A 124 1.26 -12.25 22.16
C LYS A 124 1.90 -11.18 23.06
N ALA A 125 2.02 -9.95 22.58
CA ALA A 125 2.58 -8.85 23.36
C ALA A 125 1.67 -8.45 24.55
N THR A 126 0.34 -8.51 24.39
CA THR A 126 -0.61 -8.33 25.50
C THR A 126 -0.43 -9.43 26.55
N ALA A 127 -0.37 -10.70 26.14
CA ALA A 127 -0.19 -11.84 27.04
C ALA A 127 1.14 -11.74 27.81
N GLY A 128 2.21 -11.30 27.14
CA GLY A 128 3.50 -11.00 27.75
C GLY A 128 3.56 -9.71 28.58
N LYS A 129 2.44 -8.99 28.74
CA LYS A 129 2.34 -7.70 29.45
C LYS A 129 3.31 -6.62 28.93
N LEU A 130 3.66 -6.68 27.64
CA LEU A 130 4.62 -5.78 26.99
C LEU A 130 3.97 -4.47 26.50
N LEU A 131 2.64 -4.42 26.39
CA LEU A 131 1.93 -3.27 25.84
C LEU A 131 1.44 -2.32 26.92
N ARG A 132 1.93 -1.07 26.90
CA ARG A 132 1.33 0.03 27.66
C ARG A 132 0.14 0.62 26.91
N THR A 133 -1.00 0.72 27.58
CA THR A 133 -2.23 1.34 27.08
C THR A 133 -2.72 2.50 27.95
N ASP A 134 -1.81 3.13 28.72
CA ASP A 134 -2.14 4.30 29.53
C ASP A 134 -2.57 5.48 28.64
N LYS A 135 -1.86 5.71 27.54
CA LYS A 135 -2.18 6.75 26.57
C LYS A 135 -1.85 6.30 25.15
N VAL A 136 -2.73 6.65 24.23
CA VAL A 136 -2.55 6.40 22.81
C VAL A 136 -2.74 7.69 22.02
N ARG A 137 -2.07 7.78 20.88
CA ARG A 137 -2.25 8.89 19.95
C ARG A 137 -2.59 8.40 18.56
N ALA A 138 -3.48 9.11 17.89
CA ALA A 138 -3.89 8.83 16.53
C ALA A 138 -3.49 9.97 15.59
N ASP A 139 -3.08 9.60 14.39
CA ASP A 139 -2.73 10.54 13.33
C ASP A 139 -2.95 9.88 11.97
N THR A 140 -3.23 10.68 10.94
CA THR A 140 -3.41 10.19 9.58
C THR A 140 -2.30 10.59 8.64
N THR A 141 -2.08 9.76 7.64
CA THR A 141 -1.10 9.99 6.59
C THR A 141 -1.62 9.52 5.24
N VAL A 142 -0.96 9.95 4.18
CA VAL A 142 -1.19 9.41 2.84
C VAL A 142 -0.12 8.38 2.55
N VAL A 143 -0.52 7.20 2.12
CA VAL A 143 0.36 6.21 1.50
C VAL A 143 0.26 6.43 0.00
N GLU A 144 1.33 6.92 -0.63
CA GLU A 144 1.32 7.15 -2.09
C GLU A 144 1.13 5.80 -2.80
N ALA A 145 0.27 5.76 -3.81
CA ALA A 145 0.27 4.64 -4.75
C ALA A 145 1.48 4.77 -5.68
N ASP A 146 2.03 3.66 -6.17
CA ASP A 146 3.08 3.70 -7.19
C ASP A 146 2.50 4.04 -8.57
N VAL A 147 2.06 5.29 -8.69
CA VAL A 147 1.46 5.87 -9.89
C VAL A 147 2.19 7.15 -10.28
N GLY A 148 2.43 7.31 -11.58
CA GLY A 148 2.92 8.58 -12.11
C GLY A 148 1.85 9.66 -12.01
N TYR A 149 2.27 10.93 -12.00
CA TYR A 149 1.35 12.07 -11.91
C TYR A 149 0.27 12.02 -13.03
N PRO A 150 -1.03 12.06 -12.69
CA PRO A 150 -2.10 11.83 -13.65
C PRO A 150 -2.44 13.10 -14.44
N THR A 151 -2.13 13.08 -15.73
CA THR A 151 -2.69 14.03 -16.72
C THR A 151 -3.74 13.32 -17.57
N ASP A 152 -4.81 14.01 -17.95
CA ASP A 152 -5.88 13.42 -18.77
C ASP A 152 -5.33 12.88 -20.09
N SER A 153 -4.49 13.66 -20.76
CA SER A 153 -3.81 13.25 -22.00
C SER A 153 -2.87 12.05 -21.81
N GLY A 154 -2.12 12.03 -20.71
CA GLY A 154 -1.23 10.90 -20.36
C GLY A 154 -2.03 9.63 -20.08
N LEU A 155 -3.15 9.74 -19.36
CA LEU A 155 -4.04 8.62 -19.08
C LEU A 155 -4.69 8.08 -20.35
N LEU A 156 -5.24 8.94 -21.20
CA LEU A 156 -5.82 8.56 -22.49
C LEU A 156 -4.80 7.85 -23.39
N ALA A 157 -3.58 8.38 -23.51
CA ALA A 157 -2.54 7.76 -24.32
C ALA A 157 -2.11 6.38 -23.77
N LYS A 158 -1.98 6.24 -22.44
CA LYS A 158 -1.74 4.95 -21.79
C LYS A 158 -2.90 3.97 -22.03
N ALA A 159 -4.14 4.45 -22.01
CA ALA A 159 -5.34 3.64 -22.22
C ALA A 159 -5.38 3.06 -23.64
N VAL A 160 -5.18 3.89 -24.66
CA VAL A 160 -5.04 3.47 -26.06
C VAL A 160 -3.93 2.42 -26.18
N GLY A 161 -2.77 2.66 -25.57
CA GLY A 161 -1.66 1.70 -25.60
C GLY A 161 -1.99 0.36 -24.97
N SER A 162 -2.71 0.35 -23.85
CA SER A 162 -3.14 -0.87 -23.17
C SER A 162 -4.13 -1.66 -24.00
N LEU A 163 -5.13 -0.99 -24.61
CA LEU A 163 -6.09 -1.63 -25.49
C LEU A 163 -5.42 -2.26 -26.71
N CYS A 164 -4.57 -1.51 -27.43
CA CYS A 164 -3.86 -2.04 -28.61
C CYS A 164 -3.01 -3.27 -28.27
N ARG A 165 -2.27 -3.26 -27.15
CA ARG A 165 -1.48 -4.43 -26.71
C ARG A 165 -2.37 -5.63 -26.35
N SER A 166 -3.47 -5.38 -25.65
CA SER A 166 -4.40 -6.43 -25.22
C SER A 166 -5.10 -7.10 -26.42
N MET A 167 -5.55 -6.29 -27.38
CA MET A 167 -6.11 -6.78 -28.65
C MET A 167 -5.08 -7.60 -29.44
N ALA A 168 -3.83 -7.12 -29.56
CA ALA A 168 -2.76 -7.85 -30.24
C ALA A 168 -2.46 -9.21 -29.57
N ARG A 169 -2.47 -9.27 -28.23
CA ARG A 169 -2.30 -10.52 -27.48
C ARG A 169 -3.41 -11.53 -27.78
N ILE A 170 -4.67 -11.09 -27.80
CA ILE A 170 -5.82 -11.95 -28.15
C ILE A 170 -5.69 -12.48 -29.58
N LYS A 171 -5.30 -11.63 -30.53
CA LYS A 171 -5.09 -12.03 -31.93
C LYS A 171 -3.98 -13.08 -32.06
N THR A 172 -2.86 -12.89 -31.35
CA THR A 172 -1.74 -13.84 -31.31
C THR A 172 -2.16 -15.20 -30.73
N LEU A 173 -3.10 -15.22 -29.78
CA LEU A 173 -3.70 -16.45 -29.23
C LEU A 173 -4.79 -17.07 -30.11
N GLY A 174 -5.06 -16.47 -31.29
CA GLY A 174 -6.02 -16.96 -32.27
C GLY A 174 -7.49 -16.68 -31.95
N GLY A 175 -7.81 -15.74 -31.04
CA GLY A 175 -9.19 -15.50 -30.60
C GLY A 175 -10.03 -14.59 -31.53
N ALA A 176 -9.38 -13.72 -32.31
CA ALA A 176 -10.06 -12.68 -33.10
C ALA A 176 -9.22 -12.22 -34.31
N THR A 177 -8.55 -13.17 -34.98
CA THR A 177 -7.51 -12.90 -35.99
C THR A 177 -8.01 -12.03 -37.14
N ARG A 178 -9.23 -12.27 -37.61
CA ARG A 178 -9.87 -11.55 -38.73
C ARG A 178 -10.58 -10.25 -38.33
N THR A 179 -10.67 -9.92 -37.04
CA THR A 179 -11.34 -8.69 -36.58
C THR A 179 -10.44 -7.48 -36.85
N PRO A 180 -10.89 -6.44 -37.57
CA PRO A 180 -10.12 -5.22 -37.75
C PRO A 180 -9.80 -4.56 -36.41
N ALA A 181 -8.52 -4.20 -36.21
CA ALA A 181 -8.09 -3.39 -35.06
C ALA A 181 -6.83 -2.63 -35.48
N ARG A 182 -6.87 -1.30 -35.40
CA ARG A 182 -5.79 -0.44 -35.86
C ARG A 182 -4.84 -0.16 -34.71
N ASP A 183 -3.54 -0.20 -34.98
CA ASP A 183 -2.57 0.24 -33.99
C ASP A 183 -2.55 1.77 -33.90
N ARG A 184 -3.18 2.29 -32.83
CA ARG A 184 -3.31 3.73 -32.58
C ARG A 184 -2.23 4.28 -31.64
N ARG A 185 -1.29 3.44 -31.19
CA ARG A 185 -0.23 3.83 -30.23
C ARG A 185 0.62 4.99 -30.73
N ARG A 186 1.02 4.96 -32.00
CA ARG A 186 1.83 6.04 -32.61
C ARG A 186 1.07 7.36 -32.64
N SER A 187 -0.22 7.33 -33.01
CA SER A 187 -1.06 8.53 -33.05
C SER A 187 -1.23 9.13 -31.65
N ALA A 188 -1.66 8.31 -30.68
CA ALA A 188 -1.86 8.75 -29.30
C ALA A 188 -0.56 9.26 -28.65
N GLY A 189 0.55 8.53 -28.84
CA GLY A 189 1.85 8.94 -28.33
C GLY A 189 2.39 10.23 -28.95
N ARG A 190 2.02 10.55 -30.21
CA ARG A 190 2.35 11.84 -30.83
C ARG A 190 1.56 12.99 -30.18
N ARG A 191 0.25 12.83 -29.99
CA ARG A 191 -0.61 13.85 -29.36
C ARG A 191 -0.19 14.12 -27.91
N ALA A 192 0.05 13.09 -27.12
CA ALA A 192 0.49 13.26 -25.72
C ALA A 192 1.81 14.05 -25.62
N ARG A 193 2.77 13.79 -26.51
CA ARG A 193 4.05 14.53 -26.56
C ARG A 193 3.88 15.98 -27.02
N ALA A 194 2.93 16.25 -27.91
CA ALA A 194 2.64 17.61 -28.37
C ALA A 194 2.11 18.52 -27.25
N ILE A 195 1.53 17.97 -26.17
CA ILE A 195 1.12 18.76 -24.99
C ILE A 195 2.35 19.20 -24.18
N ALA A 196 3.32 18.31 -23.98
CA ALA A 196 4.51 18.62 -23.18
C ALA A 196 5.32 19.79 -23.76
N SER A 197 5.36 19.94 -25.09
CA SER A 197 6.03 21.06 -25.75
C SER A 197 5.30 22.40 -25.62
N LYS A 198 3.99 22.38 -25.32
CA LYS A 198 3.15 23.60 -25.21
C LYS A 198 3.05 24.16 -23.79
N LEU A 199 3.45 23.40 -22.77
CA LEU A 199 3.44 23.82 -21.36
C LEU A 199 4.64 24.72 -20.95
N ARG A 200 5.55 25.06 -21.88
CA ARG A 200 6.77 25.84 -21.61
C ARG A 200 6.63 27.36 -21.82
N LEU A 201 5.42 27.89 -22.01
CA LEU A 201 5.19 29.29 -22.42
C LEU A 201 5.06 30.25 -21.21
N ARG A 202 5.54 31.50 -21.36
CA ARG A 202 5.57 32.55 -20.31
C ARG A 202 4.75 33.77 -20.74
N GLY A 203 3.58 34.01 -20.12
CA GLY A 203 2.72 35.19 -20.34
C GLY A 203 1.23 34.86 -20.19
N ALA A 204 0.38 35.80 -19.77
CA ALA A 204 -1.06 35.54 -19.54
C ALA A 204 -1.79 35.07 -20.81
N GLN A 205 -1.70 35.83 -21.90
CA GLN A 205 -2.32 35.48 -23.19
C GLN A 205 -1.75 34.18 -23.80
N GLN A 206 -0.46 33.93 -23.58
CA GLN A 206 0.19 32.70 -24.01
C GLN A 206 -0.27 31.47 -23.20
N ARG A 207 -0.65 31.65 -21.92
CA ARG A 207 -1.24 30.60 -21.08
C ARG A 207 -2.63 30.21 -21.56
N ASP A 208 -3.47 31.17 -21.96
CA ASP A 208 -4.82 30.87 -22.46
C ASP A 208 -4.77 30.11 -23.79
N GLN A 209 -3.89 30.54 -24.71
CA GLN A 209 -3.64 29.83 -25.96
C GLN A 209 -3.07 28.42 -25.73
N ALA A 210 -2.16 28.27 -24.76
CA ALA A 210 -1.62 26.98 -24.37
C ALA A 210 -2.72 26.07 -23.80
N GLN A 211 -3.59 26.60 -22.95
CA GLN A 211 -4.70 25.87 -22.34
C GLN A 211 -5.70 25.40 -23.41
N ALA A 212 -6.07 26.27 -24.35
CA ALA A 212 -6.93 25.91 -25.48
C ALA A 212 -6.31 24.82 -26.36
N ALA A 213 -5.00 24.89 -26.63
CA ALA A 213 -4.28 23.85 -27.37
C ALA A 213 -4.25 22.52 -26.59
N VAL A 214 -4.03 22.56 -25.28
CA VAL A 214 -4.07 21.37 -24.41
C VAL A 214 -5.45 20.73 -24.42
N HIS A 215 -6.52 21.53 -24.33
CA HIS A 215 -7.90 21.05 -24.40
C HIS A 215 -8.19 20.38 -25.74
N ARG A 216 -7.81 21.01 -26.86
CA ARG A 216 -7.98 20.45 -28.20
C ARG A 216 -7.27 19.11 -28.36
N ILE A 217 -6.00 19.02 -27.98
CA ILE A 217 -5.22 17.78 -28.09
C ILE A 217 -5.79 16.70 -27.16
N THR A 218 -6.29 17.09 -25.98
CA THR A 218 -6.96 16.16 -25.06
C THR A 218 -8.27 15.63 -25.65
N ALA A 219 -9.05 16.47 -26.34
CA ALA A 219 -10.24 16.05 -27.07
C ALA A 219 -9.91 15.05 -28.18
N GLU A 220 -8.90 15.34 -29.03
CA GLU A 220 -8.43 14.41 -30.06
C GLU A 220 -8.00 13.06 -29.47
N LEU A 221 -7.31 13.08 -28.32
CA LEU A 221 -6.92 11.85 -27.61
C LEU A 221 -8.13 11.07 -27.09
N ALA A 222 -9.18 11.77 -26.62
CA ALA A 222 -10.42 11.15 -26.19
C ALA A 222 -11.15 10.48 -27.36
N ASP A 223 -11.14 11.09 -28.55
CA ASP A 223 -11.70 10.49 -29.77
C ASP A 223 -10.93 9.25 -30.21
N ILE A 224 -9.59 9.30 -30.19
CA ILE A 224 -8.74 8.13 -30.49
C ILE A 224 -9.01 6.99 -29.51
N ALA A 225 -9.14 7.31 -28.21
CA ALA A 225 -9.46 6.32 -27.18
C ALA A 225 -10.86 5.73 -27.37
N GLN A 226 -11.86 6.54 -27.72
CA GLN A 226 -13.21 6.07 -28.01
C GLN A 226 -13.24 5.13 -29.23
N ALA A 227 -12.51 5.46 -30.30
CA ALA A 227 -12.37 4.57 -31.45
C ALA A 227 -11.70 3.23 -31.08
N ALA A 228 -10.64 3.29 -30.26
CA ALA A 228 -9.97 2.08 -29.77
C ALA A 228 -10.89 1.22 -28.88
N VAL A 229 -11.79 1.83 -28.10
CA VAL A 229 -12.83 1.12 -27.34
C VAL A 229 -13.80 0.38 -28.27
N GLY A 230 -14.24 1.02 -29.35
CA GLY A 230 -15.12 0.38 -30.35
C GLY A 230 -14.48 -0.87 -30.98
N GLU A 231 -13.20 -0.77 -31.36
CA GLU A 231 -12.41 -1.89 -31.87
C GLU A 231 -12.21 -2.99 -30.80
N ALA A 232 -11.90 -2.59 -29.57
CA ALA A 232 -11.75 -3.52 -28.45
C ALA A 232 -13.05 -4.30 -28.18
N ALA A 233 -14.21 -3.65 -28.24
CA ALA A 233 -15.49 -4.31 -28.09
C ALA A 233 -15.73 -5.36 -29.19
N ALA A 234 -15.39 -5.05 -30.45
CA ALA A 234 -15.48 -6.02 -31.54
C ALA A 234 -14.54 -7.21 -31.36
N VAL A 235 -13.28 -6.95 -30.98
CA VAL A 235 -12.30 -8.01 -30.66
C VAL A 235 -12.78 -8.88 -29.51
N LEU A 236 -13.32 -8.27 -28.45
CA LEU A 236 -13.81 -8.97 -27.26
C LEU A 236 -14.98 -9.91 -27.61
N ARG A 237 -15.95 -9.46 -28.42
CA ARG A 237 -17.07 -10.30 -28.87
C ARG A 237 -16.57 -11.55 -29.61
N ASN A 238 -15.65 -11.39 -30.57
CA ASN A 238 -15.13 -12.51 -31.34
C ASN A 238 -14.21 -13.42 -30.51
N ALA A 239 -13.41 -12.84 -29.60
CA ALA A 239 -12.58 -13.60 -28.66
C ALA A 239 -13.41 -14.50 -27.73
N ARG A 240 -14.57 -14.01 -27.26
CA ARG A 240 -15.53 -14.82 -26.48
C ARG A 240 -16.07 -15.99 -27.30
N ARG A 241 -16.35 -15.80 -28.59
CA ARG A 241 -16.75 -16.91 -29.48
C ARG A 241 -15.64 -17.95 -29.62
N ALA A 242 -14.40 -17.51 -29.84
CA ALA A 242 -13.25 -18.40 -29.96
C ALA A 242 -12.91 -19.16 -28.65
N LEU A 243 -13.36 -18.68 -27.50
CA LEU A 243 -13.20 -19.41 -26.23
C LEU A 243 -14.02 -20.70 -26.18
N HIS A 244 -15.13 -20.79 -26.91
CA HIS A 244 -15.95 -22.01 -26.94
C HIS A 244 -15.26 -23.17 -27.65
N THR A 245 -14.40 -22.88 -28.64
CA THR A 245 -13.68 -23.90 -29.41
C THR A 245 -12.24 -24.11 -28.94
N ALA A 246 -11.72 -23.24 -28.06
CA ALA A 246 -10.37 -23.37 -27.53
C ALA A 246 -10.28 -24.47 -26.45
N THR A 247 -9.20 -25.25 -26.47
CA THR A 247 -8.95 -26.33 -25.51
C THR A 247 -7.61 -26.15 -24.77
N GLY A 248 -7.44 -26.88 -23.66
CA GLY A 248 -6.21 -26.96 -22.88
C GLY A 248 -5.64 -25.60 -22.42
N SER A 249 -4.31 -25.52 -22.37
CA SER A 249 -3.56 -24.32 -21.94
C SER A 249 -3.87 -23.07 -22.77
N ARG A 250 -4.24 -23.24 -24.05
CA ARG A 250 -4.65 -22.12 -24.90
C ARG A 250 -5.95 -21.48 -24.42
N ARG A 251 -6.95 -22.28 -24.04
CA ARG A 251 -8.23 -21.77 -23.50
C ARG A 251 -8.00 -20.88 -22.28
N GLY A 252 -7.18 -21.32 -21.34
CA GLY A 252 -6.85 -20.55 -20.13
C GLY A 252 -6.14 -19.23 -20.45
N ARG A 253 -5.13 -19.25 -21.33
CA ARG A 253 -4.41 -18.02 -21.76
C ARG A 253 -5.33 -17.04 -22.50
N LEU A 254 -6.20 -17.55 -23.37
CA LEU A 254 -7.17 -16.73 -24.08
C LEU A 254 -8.20 -16.13 -23.13
N ALA A 255 -8.71 -16.90 -22.16
CA ALA A 255 -9.67 -16.42 -21.17
C ALA A 255 -9.08 -15.28 -20.33
N GLN A 256 -7.83 -15.45 -19.88
CA GLN A 256 -7.11 -14.40 -19.17
C GLN A 256 -6.93 -13.13 -20.03
N ALA A 257 -6.54 -13.29 -21.30
CA ALA A 257 -6.36 -12.15 -22.21
C ALA A 257 -7.68 -11.43 -22.52
N THR A 258 -8.78 -12.18 -22.69
CA THR A 258 -10.14 -11.67 -22.89
C THR A 258 -10.62 -10.89 -21.67
N ASN A 259 -10.48 -11.44 -20.46
CA ASN A 259 -10.86 -10.74 -19.22
C ASN A 259 -10.03 -9.47 -19.00
N HIS A 260 -8.74 -9.52 -19.34
CA HIS A 260 -7.87 -8.34 -19.27
C HIS A 260 -8.31 -7.24 -20.26
N LEU A 261 -8.63 -7.59 -21.52
CA LEU A 261 -9.12 -6.62 -22.50
C LEU A 261 -10.43 -5.97 -22.04
N ASP A 262 -11.37 -6.76 -21.52
CA ASP A 262 -12.65 -6.26 -21.01
C ASP A 262 -12.43 -5.25 -19.86
N THR A 263 -11.57 -5.61 -18.89
CA THR A 263 -11.18 -4.72 -17.78
C THR A 263 -10.56 -3.41 -18.30
N MET A 264 -9.64 -3.49 -19.26
CA MET A 264 -9.00 -2.30 -19.84
C MET A 264 -9.98 -1.44 -20.64
N MET A 265 -10.94 -2.06 -21.34
CA MET A 265 -11.99 -1.38 -22.08
C MET A 265 -12.88 -0.56 -21.14
N GLN A 266 -13.38 -1.17 -20.06
CA GLN A 266 -14.20 -0.51 -19.05
C GLN A 266 -13.45 0.66 -18.38
N ARG A 267 -12.18 0.45 -18.00
CA ARG A 267 -11.33 1.52 -17.44
C ARG A 267 -11.11 2.66 -18.45
N THR A 268 -10.90 2.34 -19.72
CA THR A 268 -10.72 3.35 -20.78
C THR A 268 -11.99 4.17 -20.99
N GLN A 269 -13.17 3.54 -21.01
CA GLN A 269 -14.45 4.24 -21.10
C GLN A 269 -14.62 5.24 -19.96
N ARG A 270 -14.31 4.85 -18.72
CA ARG A 270 -14.32 5.76 -17.56
C ARG A 270 -13.38 6.94 -17.74
N VAL A 271 -12.14 6.71 -18.19
CA VAL A 271 -11.17 7.79 -18.45
C VAL A 271 -11.67 8.73 -19.54
N VAL A 272 -12.22 8.22 -20.65
CA VAL A 272 -12.81 9.04 -21.71
C VAL A 272 -13.95 9.91 -21.18
N ALA A 273 -14.89 9.32 -20.44
CA ALA A 273 -16.01 10.06 -19.84
C ALA A 273 -15.52 11.17 -18.89
N GLN A 274 -14.57 10.86 -18.00
CA GLN A 274 -13.97 11.85 -17.10
C GLN A 274 -13.25 12.97 -17.87
N SER A 275 -12.51 12.64 -18.93
CA SER A 275 -11.80 13.64 -19.73
C SER A 275 -12.77 14.56 -20.47
N ARG A 276 -13.87 14.02 -21.01
CA ARG A 276 -14.93 14.83 -21.63
C ARG A 276 -15.63 15.74 -20.62
N SER A 277 -15.95 15.22 -19.43
CA SER A 277 -16.50 16.04 -18.33
C SER A 277 -15.60 17.22 -18.00
N ARG A 278 -14.28 16.99 -17.86
CA ARG A 278 -13.30 18.06 -17.58
C ARG A 278 -13.21 19.08 -18.71
N LEU A 279 -13.25 18.63 -19.97
CA LEU A 279 -13.26 19.52 -21.14
C LEU A 279 -14.51 20.40 -21.20
N ALA A 280 -15.63 19.91 -20.67
CA ALA A 280 -16.88 20.66 -20.51
C ALA A 280 -16.90 21.56 -19.25
N GLY A 281 -15.79 21.67 -18.51
CA GLY A 281 -15.70 22.48 -17.29
C GLY A 281 -16.20 21.80 -16.01
N VAL A 282 -16.69 20.56 -16.09
CA VAL A 282 -17.20 19.81 -14.94
C VAL A 282 -16.11 18.91 -14.37
N MET A 283 -15.64 19.22 -13.16
CA MET A 283 -14.62 18.43 -12.47
C MET A 283 -15.21 17.13 -11.91
N PRO A 284 -14.67 15.94 -12.28
CA PRO A 284 -15.10 14.68 -11.72
C PRO A 284 -14.87 14.64 -10.21
N GLU A 285 -15.81 14.01 -9.50
CA GLU A 285 -15.71 13.83 -8.07
C GLU A 285 -14.42 13.09 -7.67
N SER A 286 -13.73 13.59 -6.66
CA SER A 286 -12.45 13.03 -6.23
C SER A 286 -12.56 11.56 -5.78
N ALA A 287 -13.73 11.16 -5.27
CA ALA A 287 -14.01 9.80 -4.81
C ALA A 287 -14.12 8.76 -5.94
N THR A 288 -14.49 9.19 -7.16
CA THR A 288 -14.72 8.30 -8.31
C THR A 288 -13.72 8.49 -9.45
N ARG A 289 -12.92 9.57 -9.39
CA ARG A 289 -11.90 9.93 -10.39
C ARG A 289 -10.85 8.85 -10.56
N VAL A 290 -10.62 8.45 -11.82
CA VAL A 290 -9.55 7.51 -12.19
C VAL A 290 -8.25 8.29 -12.41
N VAL A 291 -7.23 7.94 -11.64
CA VAL A 291 -5.89 8.54 -11.71
C VAL A 291 -4.82 7.58 -12.23
N SER A 292 -5.11 6.29 -12.31
CA SER A 292 -4.24 5.30 -12.93
C SER A 292 -5.07 4.16 -13.53
N LEU A 293 -4.59 3.61 -14.65
CA LEU A 293 -5.22 2.46 -15.30
C LEU A 293 -4.83 1.14 -14.63
N HIS A 294 -3.75 1.14 -13.87
CA HIS A 294 -3.22 -0.06 -13.21
C HIS A 294 -3.68 -0.11 -11.75
N ASP A 295 -3.55 1.01 -11.05
CA ASP A 295 -4.14 1.21 -9.72
C ASP A 295 -5.38 2.09 -9.83
N VAL A 296 -6.53 1.44 -10.00
CA VAL A 296 -7.83 2.14 -10.14
C VAL A 296 -8.42 2.58 -8.82
N ASP A 297 -7.81 2.23 -7.69
CA ASP A 297 -8.28 2.53 -6.34
C ASP A 297 -7.55 3.72 -5.75
N ALA A 298 -6.35 4.04 -6.24
CA ALA A 298 -5.67 5.29 -5.90
C ALA A 298 -6.60 6.51 -6.14
N ARG A 299 -6.59 7.45 -5.19
CA ARG A 299 -7.41 8.67 -5.26
C ARG A 299 -6.57 9.93 -5.06
N PRO A 300 -6.98 11.09 -5.61
CA PRO A 300 -6.40 12.37 -5.25
C PRO A 300 -6.76 12.73 -3.80
N ILE A 301 -5.75 13.01 -2.98
CA ILE A 301 -5.90 13.41 -1.58
C ILE A 301 -5.25 14.78 -1.39
N ARG A 302 -6.05 15.77 -0.99
CA ARG A 302 -5.57 17.13 -0.69
C ARG A 302 -5.24 17.25 0.79
N LYS A 303 -3.96 17.31 1.15
CA LYS A 303 -3.50 17.51 2.55
C LYS A 303 -3.08 18.95 2.88
N GLY A 304 -3.31 19.92 1.99
CA GLY A 304 -3.05 21.35 2.27
C GLY A 304 -1.57 21.72 2.45
N ARG A 305 -0.63 20.84 2.08
CA ARG A 305 0.81 21.12 2.18
C ARG A 305 1.27 21.98 1.00
N LEU A 306 1.96 23.09 1.29
CA LEU A 306 2.41 24.10 0.31
C LEU A 306 3.21 23.50 -0.87
N GLY A 307 4.06 22.48 -0.64
CA GLY A 307 4.91 21.88 -1.68
C GLY A 307 4.33 20.68 -2.45
N LYS A 308 3.24 20.07 -1.96
CA LYS A 308 2.53 18.94 -2.59
C LYS A 308 1.03 19.10 -2.34
N PRO A 309 0.33 19.93 -3.13
CA PRO A 309 -1.08 20.25 -2.86
C PRO A 309 -2.01 19.04 -3.02
N VAL A 310 -1.62 18.04 -3.84
CA VAL A 310 -2.37 16.80 -4.06
C VAL A 310 -1.40 15.62 -4.05
N GLU A 311 -1.67 14.63 -3.19
CA GLU A 311 -1.02 13.31 -3.21
C GLU A 311 -1.98 12.29 -3.86
N PHE A 312 -1.46 11.20 -4.43
CA PHE A 312 -2.28 10.17 -5.07
C PHE A 312 -2.05 8.82 -4.40
N GLY A 313 -3.09 8.25 -3.81
CA GLY A 313 -2.97 6.99 -3.09
C GLY A 313 -4.12 6.77 -2.13
N TYR A 314 -3.76 6.38 -0.90
CA TYR A 314 -4.68 5.90 0.12
C TYR A 314 -4.50 6.66 1.42
N LYS A 315 -5.61 6.92 2.11
CA LYS A 315 -5.57 7.51 3.45
C LYS A 315 -5.33 6.40 4.45
N ALA A 316 -4.39 6.61 5.37
CA ALA A 316 -4.09 5.65 6.43
C ALA A 316 -4.14 6.31 7.80
N GLN A 317 -4.71 5.62 8.78
CA GLN A 317 -4.67 5.99 10.20
C GLN A 317 -3.70 5.08 10.93
N VAL A 318 -2.94 5.66 11.87
CA VAL A 318 -2.06 4.93 12.77
C VAL A 318 -2.39 5.33 14.21
N VAL A 319 -2.49 4.34 15.09
CA VAL A 319 -2.60 4.56 16.54
C VAL A 319 -1.41 3.91 17.23
N ASP A 320 -0.57 4.72 17.88
CA ASP A 320 0.61 4.24 18.63
C ASP A 320 0.54 4.58 20.12
N ASN A 321 1.30 3.81 20.92
CA ASN A 321 1.42 3.99 22.37
C ASN A 321 2.70 4.74 22.76
N ALA A 322 2.94 4.86 24.07
CA ALA A 322 4.14 5.52 24.62
C ALA A 322 5.47 4.86 24.22
N ASP A 323 5.50 3.53 24.12
CA ASP A 323 6.70 2.77 23.71
C ASP A 323 6.89 2.77 22.19
N GLY A 324 5.89 3.28 21.47
CA GLY A 324 5.90 3.42 20.04
C GLY A 324 5.43 2.19 19.28
N VAL A 325 4.82 1.20 19.94
CA VAL A 325 4.16 0.08 19.28
C VAL A 325 2.92 0.59 18.57
N ILE A 326 2.71 0.16 17.33
CA ILE A 326 1.48 0.45 16.60
C ILE A 326 0.40 -0.50 17.10
N LEU A 327 -0.58 0.03 17.82
CA LEU A 327 -1.67 -0.76 18.40
C LEU A 327 -2.82 -0.97 17.43
N ASP A 328 -3.00 -0.08 16.46
CA ASP A 328 -3.98 -0.21 15.38
C ASP A 328 -3.54 0.58 14.14
N HIS A 329 -3.95 0.10 12.97
CA HIS A 329 -3.81 0.83 11.72
C HIS A 329 -4.94 0.49 10.75
N THR A 330 -5.32 1.46 9.92
CA THR A 330 -6.25 1.25 8.81
C THR A 330 -5.72 1.93 7.56
N VAL A 331 -6.09 1.38 6.39
CA VAL A 331 -5.83 1.97 5.09
C VAL A 331 -7.15 1.97 4.32
N GLU A 332 -7.58 3.16 3.93
CA GLU A 332 -8.89 3.40 3.34
C GLU A 332 -8.78 3.93 1.91
N LEU A 333 -9.80 3.59 1.12
CA LEU A 333 -9.99 4.12 -0.21
C LEU A 333 -10.36 5.61 -0.12
N GLY A 334 -9.67 6.46 -0.88
CA GLY A 334 -10.00 7.88 -0.94
C GLY A 334 -9.52 8.70 0.25
N ASN A 335 -10.29 9.73 0.59
CA ASN A 335 -10.00 10.65 1.69
C ASN A 335 -11.22 10.73 2.64
N PRO A 336 -11.60 9.62 3.30
CA PRO A 336 -12.66 9.66 4.32
C PRO A 336 -12.28 10.65 5.43
N THR A 337 -13.28 11.19 6.13
CA THR A 337 -13.03 12.08 7.27
C THR A 337 -12.29 11.35 8.39
N ASP A 338 -11.45 12.06 9.14
CA ASP A 338 -10.62 11.47 10.19
C ASP A 338 -11.46 11.02 11.39
N ALA A 339 -12.30 11.94 11.89
CA ALA A 339 -13.12 11.76 13.09
C ALA A 339 -13.82 10.39 13.24
N PRO A 340 -14.58 9.87 12.25
CA PRO A 340 -15.30 8.59 12.40
C PRO A 340 -14.40 7.35 12.55
N GLN A 341 -13.12 7.47 12.23
CA GLN A 341 -12.19 6.33 12.25
C GLN A 341 -11.58 6.07 13.63
N LEU A 342 -11.67 7.02 14.56
CA LEU A 342 -10.97 6.91 15.85
C LEU A 342 -11.67 5.96 16.82
N ALA A 343 -12.97 6.09 17.04
CA ALA A 343 -13.71 5.22 17.97
C ALA A 343 -13.61 3.72 17.57
N PRO A 344 -13.76 3.32 16.30
CA PRO A 344 -13.52 1.93 15.87
C PRO A 344 -12.10 1.43 16.17
N ALA A 345 -11.08 2.28 16.00
CA ALA A 345 -9.70 1.92 16.33
C ALA A 345 -9.51 1.70 17.83
N ILE A 346 -10.06 2.57 18.66
CA ILE A 346 -10.03 2.42 20.12
C ILE A 346 -10.79 1.16 20.57
N GLN A 347 -11.92 0.84 19.94
CA GLN A 347 -12.67 -0.38 20.22
C GLN A 347 -11.84 -1.63 19.89
N ARG A 348 -11.14 -1.67 18.74
CA ARG A 348 -10.24 -2.77 18.40
C ARG A 348 -9.09 -2.90 19.41
N ILE A 349 -8.47 -1.78 19.79
CA ILE A 349 -7.42 -1.78 20.83
C ILE A 349 -7.96 -2.34 22.14
N ALA A 350 -9.13 -1.87 22.59
CA ALA A 350 -9.75 -2.33 23.83
C ALA A 350 -10.03 -3.83 23.83
N ARG A 351 -10.53 -4.38 22.70
CA ARG A 351 -10.71 -5.83 22.52
C ARG A 351 -9.39 -6.60 22.61
N ARG A 352 -8.32 -6.11 21.99
CA ARG A 352 -6.99 -6.75 22.01
C ARG A 352 -6.31 -6.70 23.37
N THR A 353 -6.49 -5.61 24.11
CA THR A 353 -5.77 -5.37 25.38
C THR A 353 -6.64 -5.62 26.62
N GLY A 354 -7.89 -6.04 26.44
CA GLY A 354 -8.85 -6.33 27.51
C GLY A 354 -9.43 -5.10 28.23
N ARG A 355 -9.01 -3.89 27.86
CA ARG A 355 -9.45 -2.62 28.47
C ARG A 355 -9.21 -1.44 27.54
N PRO A 356 -10.04 -0.39 27.58
CA PRO A 356 -9.80 0.83 26.80
C PRO A 356 -8.56 1.57 27.29
N PRO A 357 -7.88 2.34 26.42
CA PRO A 357 -6.82 3.23 26.84
C PRO A 357 -7.32 4.28 27.85
N ARG A 358 -6.51 4.63 28.86
CA ARG A 358 -6.93 5.66 29.84
C ARG A 358 -7.01 7.04 29.21
N ALA A 359 -6.14 7.33 28.24
CA ALA A 359 -6.13 8.59 27.52
C ALA A 359 -5.98 8.42 26.01
N VAL A 360 -6.69 9.25 25.26
CA VAL A 360 -6.61 9.33 23.78
C VAL A 360 -6.34 10.77 23.38
N THR A 361 -5.38 10.97 22.48
CA THR A 361 -5.13 12.27 21.85
C THR A 361 -4.98 12.11 20.35
N ALA A 362 -5.35 13.12 19.59
CA ALA A 362 -5.30 13.07 18.13
C ALA A 362 -5.18 14.49 17.57
N ASP A 363 -4.97 14.60 16.26
CA ASP A 363 -4.95 15.90 15.60
C ASP A 363 -6.31 16.62 15.66
N ARG A 364 -6.33 17.89 15.25
CA ARG A 364 -7.55 18.70 15.23
C ARG A 364 -8.61 18.10 14.30
N GLY A 365 -8.26 17.38 13.24
CA GLY A 365 -9.19 16.73 12.31
C GLY A 365 -10.10 15.68 12.95
N TYR A 366 -9.75 15.19 14.14
CA TYR A 366 -10.61 14.34 14.97
C TYR A 366 -11.54 15.10 15.93
N GLY A 367 -11.41 16.43 16.00
CA GLY A 367 -12.01 17.30 17.02
C GLY A 367 -13.52 17.53 16.93
N GLN A 368 -14.32 16.53 16.52
CA GLN A 368 -15.79 16.58 16.59
C GLN A 368 -16.27 16.28 18.01
N ALA A 369 -17.39 16.89 18.41
CA ALA A 369 -18.02 16.62 19.71
C ALA A 369 -18.50 15.17 19.85
N SER A 370 -19.00 14.59 18.76
CA SER A 370 -19.39 13.18 18.68
C SER A 370 -18.23 12.25 19.03
N VAL A 371 -17.06 12.44 18.43
CA VAL A 371 -15.89 11.59 18.68
C VAL A 371 -15.50 11.56 20.16
N GLU A 372 -15.51 12.72 20.83
CA GLU A 372 -15.17 12.77 22.26
C GLU A 372 -16.21 12.02 23.11
N ARG A 373 -17.50 12.17 22.80
CA ARG A 373 -18.57 11.41 23.46
C ARG A 373 -18.42 9.91 23.23
N ASP A 374 -18.25 9.49 21.98
CA ASP A 374 -18.12 8.07 21.61
C ASP A 374 -16.89 7.43 22.30
N LEU A 375 -15.78 8.18 22.46
CA LEU A 375 -14.61 7.71 23.20
C LEU A 375 -14.87 7.57 24.71
N HIS A 376 -15.64 8.48 25.30
CA HIS A 376 -16.05 8.37 26.70
C HIS A 376 -17.02 7.19 26.93
N GLU A 377 -17.94 6.93 26.00
CA GLU A 377 -18.82 5.75 26.01
C GLU A 377 -18.03 4.44 25.92
N LEU A 378 -16.89 4.43 25.21
CA LEU A 378 -15.95 3.32 25.18
C LEU A 378 -15.09 3.18 26.46
N GLY A 379 -15.27 4.06 27.45
CA GLY A 379 -14.57 4.02 28.74
C GLY A 379 -13.21 4.74 28.76
N VAL A 380 -12.91 5.60 27.79
CA VAL A 380 -11.70 6.44 27.83
C VAL A 380 -11.89 7.55 28.87
N ALA A 381 -11.02 7.59 29.87
CA ALA A 381 -11.11 8.55 30.97
C ALA A 381 -10.70 9.98 30.57
N SER A 382 -9.70 10.12 29.69
CA SER A 382 -9.16 11.44 29.29
C SER A 382 -9.00 11.57 27.78
N VAL A 383 -9.88 12.35 27.15
CA VAL A 383 -9.80 12.69 25.73
C VAL A 383 -9.15 14.08 25.59
N ALA A 384 -8.04 14.16 24.85
CA ALA A 384 -7.33 15.41 24.59
C ALA A 384 -7.20 15.66 23.08
N ILE A 385 -8.29 16.13 22.48
CA ILE A 385 -8.38 16.43 21.05
C ILE A 385 -8.89 17.88 20.88
N PRO A 386 -8.11 18.79 20.27
CA PRO A 386 -8.56 20.16 20.03
C PRO A 386 -9.78 20.21 19.11
N ARG A 387 -10.76 21.10 19.38
CA ARG A 387 -11.95 21.23 18.52
C ARG A 387 -11.62 21.69 17.09
N MET A 388 -12.36 21.15 16.12
CA MET A 388 -12.25 21.57 14.71
C MET A 388 -12.76 22.98 14.48
N SER A 389 -13.91 23.32 15.07
CA SER A 389 -14.51 24.65 15.02
C SER A 389 -14.08 25.50 16.22
N GLN A 390 -14.34 26.82 16.15
CA GLN A 390 -14.15 27.74 17.27
C GLN A 390 -14.88 27.21 18.52
N PRO A 391 -14.15 26.83 19.58
CA PRO A 391 -14.78 26.34 20.80
C PRO A 391 -15.37 27.50 21.60
N GLY A 392 -16.52 27.24 22.25
CA GLY A 392 -17.07 28.13 23.27
C GLY A 392 -16.13 28.30 24.48
N ALA A 393 -16.41 29.30 25.32
CA ALA A 393 -15.52 29.72 26.42
C ALA A 393 -15.12 28.58 27.36
N ALA A 394 -16.11 27.79 27.84
CA ALA A 394 -15.85 26.67 28.75
C ALA A 394 -14.93 25.59 28.15
N ARG A 395 -15.11 25.27 26.85
CA ARG A 395 -14.23 24.33 26.17
C ARG A 395 -12.83 24.92 25.97
N ARG A 396 -12.74 26.20 25.63
CA ARG A 396 -11.45 26.88 25.50
C ARG A 396 -10.65 26.83 26.80
N GLU A 397 -11.29 27.15 27.92
CA GLU A 397 -10.68 27.05 29.25
C GLU A 397 -10.21 25.63 29.57
N PHE A 398 -11.03 24.61 29.26
CA PHE A 398 -10.64 23.21 29.39
C PHE A 398 -9.41 22.85 28.54
N GLU A 399 -9.35 23.29 27.28
CA GLU A 399 -8.20 23.04 26.38
C GLU A 399 -6.93 23.77 26.83
N HIS A 400 -7.05 24.88 27.58
CA HIS A 400 -5.91 25.60 28.17
C HIS A 400 -5.33 24.94 29.43
N ARG A 401 -6.05 24.00 30.06
CA ARG A 401 -5.56 23.28 31.24
C ARG A 401 -4.26 22.54 30.91
N ARG A 402 -3.31 22.56 31.85
CA ARG A 402 -1.99 21.90 31.70
C ARG A 402 -2.10 20.44 31.27
N ALA A 403 -2.99 19.67 31.92
CA ALA A 403 -3.20 18.25 31.63
C ALA A 403 -3.70 17.95 30.20
N PHE A 404 -4.40 18.90 29.55
CA PHE A 404 -4.81 18.79 28.16
C PHE A 404 -3.63 19.14 27.24
N ARG A 405 -2.97 20.27 27.50
CA ARG A 405 -1.81 20.75 26.72
C ARG A 405 -0.67 19.74 26.70
N ASP A 406 -0.39 19.07 27.82
CA ASP A 406 0.68 18.08 27.90
C ASP A 406 0.39 16.83 27.04
N LYS A 407 -0.88 16.42 26.92
CA LYS A 407 -1.28 15.32 26.01
C LYS A 407 -1.20 15.75 24.55
N VAL A 408 -1.65 16.97 24.22
CA VAL A 408 -1.53 17.53 22.86
C VAL A 408 -0.06 17.71 22.47
N LYS A 409 0.82 18.09 23.41
CA LYS A 409 2.27 18.11 23.19
C LYS A 409 2.82 16.71 22.94
N TRP A 410 2.42 15.70 23.71
CA TRP A 410 2.85 14.32 23.50
C TRP A 410 2.37 13.73 22.15
N ARG A 411 1.20 14.17 21.66
CA ARG A 411 0.68 13.81 20.32
C ARG A 411 1.68 14.14 19.21
N THR A 412 2.48 15.20 19.31
CA THR A 412 3.41 15.59 18.22
C THR A 412 4.40 14.49 17.82
N GLY A 413 4.73 13.57 18.74
CA GLY A 413 5.57 12.44 18.38
C GLY A 413 4.91 11.43 17.41
N SER A 414 3.61 11.53 17.13
CA SER A 414 2.93 10.76 16.07
C SER A 414 3.53 11.07 14.70
N GLU A 415 3.95 12.32 14.49
CA GLU A 415 4.61 12.77 13.26
C GLU A 415 5.96 12.05 13.09
N GLY A 416 6.71 11.91 14.19
CA GLY A 416 7.93 11.10 14.24
C GLY A 416 7.66 9.63 13.94
N ARG A 417 6.60 9.04 14.53
CA ARG A 417 6.20 7.64 14.29
C ARG A 417 5.83 7.39 12.84
N ILE A 418 4.99 8.23 12.27
CA ILE A 418 4.58 8.15 10.85
C ILE A 418 5.80 8.35 9.94
N ASN A 419 6.67 9.33 10.23
CA ASN A 419 7.88 9.54 9.44
C ASN A 419 8.80 8.30 9.49
N HIS A 420 8.92 7.67 10.65
CA HIS A 420 9.68 6.42 10.79
C HIS A 420 9.07 5.27 9.99
N LEU A 421 7.77 5.03 10.09
CA LEU A 421 7.07 4.03 9.25
C LEU A 421 7.29 4.32 7.76
N LYS A 422 7.16 5.58 7.34
CA LYS A 422 7.31 6.00 5.95
C LYS A 422 8.71 5.76 5.40
N ARG A 423 9.74 6.17 6.15
CA ARG A 423 11.14 6.06 5.71
C ARG A 423 11.63 4.63 5.83
N SER A 424 11.39 3.99 6.96
CA SER A 424 12.03 2.70 7.31
C SER A 424 11.21 1.47 6.96
N TYR A 425 9.88 1.55 6.84
CA TYR A 425 9.01 0.37 6.70
C TYR A 425 8.02 0.43 5.53
N GLY A 426 8.31 1.22 4.49
CA GLY A 426 7.56 1.18 3.24
C GLY A 426 6.27 2.00 3.21
N TRP A 427 5.87 2.69 4.28
CA TRP A 427 4.60 3.43 4.31
C TRP A 427 4.59 4.72 3.46
N ASN A 428 5.73 5.13 2.89
CA ASN A 428 5.77 6.30 2.01
C ASN A 428 5.09 6.02 0.67
N ARG A 429 5.17 4.78 0.17
CA ARG A 429 4.59 4.36 -1.11
C ARG A 429 4.34 2.86 -1.13
N THR A 430 3.15 2.44 -1.54
CA THR A 430 2.86 1.02 -1.80
C THR A 430 3.34 0.59 -3.19
N GLU A 431 4.07 -0.52 -3.25
CA GLU A 431 4.45 -1.19 -4.51
C GLU A 431 3.35 -2.16 -5.00
N LEU A 432 2.35 -2.43 -4.15
CA LEU A 432 1.19 -3.25 -4.50
C LEU A 432 0.03 -2.36 -4.93
N THR A 433 -0.67 -2.78 -5.98
CA THR A 433 -1.77 -2.05 -6.59
C THR A 433 -3.12 -2.40 -5.97
N GLY A 434 -4.02 -1.43 -5.90
CA GLY A 434 -5.38 -1.62 -5.37
C GLY A 434 -5.44 -1.55 -3.84
N ILE A 435 -6.64 -1.36 -3.30
CA ILE A 435 -6.81 -1.15 -1.85
C ILE A 435 -6.30 -2.34 -1.02
N ASN A 436 -6.60 -3.57 -1.42
CA ASN A 436 -6.13 -4.77 -0.71
C ASN A 436 -4.60 -4.90 -0.80
N GLY A 437 -4.01 -4.51 -1.95
CA GLY A 437 -2.56 -4.44 -2.10
C GLY A 437 -1.93 -3.42 -1.14
N ALA A 438 -2.50 -2.22 -1.06
CA ALA A 438 -2.06 -1.18 -0.14
C ALA A 438 -2.17 -1.61 1.32
N ARG A 439 -3.27 -2.28 1.70
CA ARG A 439 -3.46 -2.87 3.04
C ARG A 439 -2.43 -3.95 3.35
N THR A 440 -2.21 -4.88 2.43
CA THR A 440 -1.18 -5.93 2.53
C THR A 440 0.20 -5.32 2.75
N TRP A 441 0.56 -4.33 1.94
CA TRP A 441 1.85 -3.64 2.02
C TRP A 441 2.04 -2.92 3.35
N CYS A 442 1.06 -2.11 3.76
CA CYS A 442 1.12 -1.36 5.00
C CYS A 442 1.13 -2.28 6.23
N GLY A 443 0.34 -3.35 6.20
CA GLY A 443 0.26 -4.33 7.27
C GLY A 443 1.58 -5.08 7.47
N HIS A 444 2.29 -5.44 6.40
CA HIS A 444 3.63 -6.02 6.53
C HIS A 444 4.64 -5.00 7.09
N GLY A 445 4.55 -3.74 6.69
CA GLY A 445 5.36 -2.66 7.24
C GLY A 445 5.14 -2.48 8.75
N VAL A 446 3.89 -2.50 9.21
CA VAL A 446 3.54 -2.44 10.63
C VAL A 446 4.02 -3.68 11.38
N PHE A 447 3.82 -4.86 10.80
CA PHE A 447 4.26 -6.12 11.40
C PHE A 447 5.77 -6.13 11.62
N ALA A 448 6.56 -5.77 10.62
CA ALA A 448 8.02 -5.68 10.73
C ALA A 448 8.47 -4.63 11.75
N HIS A 449 7.83 -3.46 11.76
CA HIS A 449 8.09 -2.42 12.76
C HIS A 449 7.79 -2.91 14.19
N ASN A 450 6.64 -3.53 14.39
CA ASN A 450 6.21 -4.01 15.70
C ASN A 450 7.05 -5.18 16.18
N LEU A 451 7.51 -6.08 15.31
CA LEU A 451 8.45 -7.16 15.67
C LEU A 451 9.72 -6.58 16.30
N VAL A 452 10.31 -5.55 15.70
CA VAL A 452 11.50 -4.87 16.26
C VAL A 452 11.17 -4.21 17.59
N LYS A 453 10.02 -3.52 17.70
CA LYS A 453 9.64 -2.85 18.95
C LYS A 453 9.35 -3.81 20.08
N ILE A 454 8.59 -4.86 19.83
CA ILE A 454 8.17 -5.83 20.84
C ILE A 454 9.35 -6.70 21.26
N SER A 455 10.23 -7.11 20.33
CA SER A 455 11.45 -7.85 20.70
C SER A 455 12.35 -7.02 21.62
N ALA A 456 12.52 -5.73 21.34
CA ALA A 456 13.29 -4.83 22.21
C ALA A 456 12.65 -4.57 23.58
N LEU A 457 11.33 -4.76 23.73
CA LEU A 457 10.63 -4.66 25.02
C LEU A 457 10.66 -5.97 25.81
N ALA A 458 10.89 -7.10 25.13
CA ALA A 458 10.98 -8.42 25.72
C ALA A 458 12.42 -8.81 26.13
N ALA A 459 13.41 -8.10 25.59
CA ALA A 459 14.83 -8.17 25.96
C ALA A 459 15.07 -7.37 27.24
#